data_AF-A0A8S8YJU2-F1
#
_entry.id   AF-A0A8S8YJU2-F1
#
_cell.length_a   1.000
_cell.length_b   1.000
_cell.length_c   1.000
_cell.angle_alpha   90.00
_cell.angle_beta   90.00
_cell.angle_gamma   90.00
#
_symmetry.space_group_name_H-M   'P 1'
#
loop_
_entity.id
_entity.type
_entity.pdbx_description
1 polymer ?
#
loop_
_entity_poly.entity_id
_entity_poly.type
_entity_poly.pdbx_seq_one_letter_code
_entity_poly.pdbx_strand_id
1 'polypeptide(L)'
;MSPRFPRLNPEYTGRVFKCESCGHDIEIDQENERELKEPLNCPQALGGCGSTKAETRFDLVLLSSRMVNNQWIEIQEQPEYVPSGAQPRRGMVLIEGDPNQQASSGREDYCKRNPGCEK
;
A
#
# COMPACT_ATOMS: atom_id res chain seq x y z
N MET A 1 -23.23 -1.31 -12.42
CA MET A 1 -22.67 -0.95 -11.10
C MET A 1 -21.23 -0.52 -11.31
N SER A 2 -20.89 0.77 -11.13
CA SER A 2 -19.50 1.21 -11.11
C SER A 2 -19.08 1.37 -9.65
N PRO A 3 -18.18 0.53 -9.11
CA PRO A 3 -17.57 0.79 -7.82
C PRO A 3 -16.83 2.13 -7.88
N ARG A 4 -17.03 2.98 -6.86
CA ARG A 4 -16.17 4.15 -6.67
C ARG A 4 -14.95 3.70 -5.88
N PHE A 5 -13.82 3.59 -6.56
CA PHE A 5 -12.53 3.40 -5.91
C PHE A 5 -12.11 4.74 -5.30
N PRO A 6 -11.88 4.84 -3.98
CA PRO A 6 -11.33 6.05 -3.40
C PRO A 6 -9.85 6.17 -3.74
N ARG A 7 -9.26 7.31 -3.38
CA ARG A 7 -7.84 7.54 -3.59
C ARG A 7 -7.02 6.57 -2.73
N LEU A 8 -5.96 6.02 -3.30
CA LEU A 8 -4.95 5.23 -2.58
C LEU A 8 -4.33 6.11 -1.50
N ASN A 9 -4.16 5.57 -0.29
CA ASN A 9 -3.43 6.22 0.80
C ASN A 9 -2.33 5.27 1.27
N PRO A 10 -1.14 5.32 0.64
CA PRO A 10 0.00 4.52 1.04
C PRO A 10 0.41 4.90 2.47
N GLU A 11 0.16 3.99 3.41
CA GLU A 11 0.45 4.22 4.83
C GLU A 11 1.91 3.89 5.17
N TYR A 12 2.55 3.10 4.31
CA TYR A 12 3.91 2.62 4.54
C TYR A 12 4.70 2.58 3.22
N THR A 13 5.73 3.41 3.12
CA THR A 13 6.67 3.41 2.01
C THR A 13 8.09 3.20 2.53
N GLY A 14 8.61 1.98 2.39
CA GLY A 14 10.01 1.68 2.65
C GLY A 14 10.85 2.08 1.44
N ARG A 15 11.81 2.98 1.61
CA ARG A 15 12.74 3.41 0.55
C ARG A 15 14.09 2.77 0.76
N VAL A 16 14.67 2.23 -0.31
CA VAL A 16 16.02 1.67 -0.28
C VAL A 16 16.98 2.62 -0.99
N PHE A 17 18.03 3.03 -0.28
CA PHE A 17 19.07 3.93 -0.77
C PHE A 17 20.39 3.19 -0.91
N LYS A 18 21.07 3.34 -2.05
CA LYS A 18 22.38 2.75 -2.30
C LYS A 18 23.47 3.79 -2.13
N CYS A 19 24.46 3.50 -1.30
CA CYS A 19 25.63 4.34 -1.14
C CYS A 19 26.55 4.23 -2.37
N GLU A 20 26.91 5.36 -3.00
CA GLU A 20 27.79 5.36 -4.17
C GLU A 20 29.23 4.92 -3.81
N SER A 21 29.72 5.24 -2.61
CA SER A 21 31.09 4.93 -2.20
C SER A 21 31.35 3.44 -1.92
N CYS A 22 30.39 2.72 -1.34
CA CYS A 22 30.56 1.31 -0.95
C CYS A 22 29.54 0.34 -1.55
N GLY A 23 28.50 0.84 -2.20
CA GLY A 23 27.44 0.02 -2.80
C GLY A 23 26.47 -0.60 -1.79
N HIS A 24 26.52 -0.22 -0.52
CA HIS A 24 25.63 -0.74 0.52
C HIS A 24 24.21 -0.18 0.40
N ASP A 25 23.22 -1.05 0.54
CA ASP A 25 21.80 -0.72 0.49
C ASP A 25 21.25 -0.43 1.90
N ILE A 26 20.56 0.69 2.04
CA ILE A 26 20.05 1.22 3.30
C ILE A 26 18.54 1.37 3.18
N GLU A 27 17.77 0.61 3.96
CA GLU A 27 16.32 0.73 4.00
C GLU A 27 15.89 1.74 5.07
N ILE A 28 15.08 2.72 4.67
CA ILE A 28 14.52 3.75 5.56
C ILE A 28 13.02 3.86 5.31
N ASP A 29 12.27 3.74 6.39
CA ASP A 29 10.83 3.96 6.38
C ASP A 29 10.49 5.44 6.27
N GLN A 30 9.60 5.73 5.32
CA GLN A 30 9.09 7.07 5.07
C GLN A 30 7.70 7.18 5.67
N GLU A 31 7.55 8.05 6.66
CA GLU A 31 6.25 8.37 7.26
C GLU A 31 5.40 9.27 6.36
N ASN A 32 6.03 10.01 5.45
CA ASN A 32 5.37 10.93 4.53
C ASN A 32 5.84 10.68 3.09
N GLU A 33 4.89 10.50 2.18
CA GLU A 33 5.21 10.27 0.77
C GLU A 33 5.66 11.54 0.02
N ARG A 34 5.28 12.72 0.53
CA ARG A 34 5.61 14.01 -0.11
C ARG A 34 7.02 14.47 0.19
N GLU A 35 7.56 14.07 1.32
CA GLU A 35 8.89 14.45 1.78
C GLU A 35 9.79 13.21 1.82
N LEU A 36 10.78 13.17 0.95
CA LEU A 36 11.75 12.08 0.93
C LEU A 36 12.81 12.32 2.01
N LYS A 37 12.84 11.46 3.01
CA LYS A 37 13.85 11.43 4.07
C LYS A 37 15.01 10.52 3.66
N GLU A 38 16.08 11.15 3.22
CA GLU A 38 17.34 10.50 2.86
C GLU A 38 18.21 10.17 4.09
N PRO A 39 19.09 9.15 4.00
CA PRO A 39 20.09 8.89 5.04
C PRO A 39 21.09 10.04 5.18
N LEU A 40 21.48 10.35 6.42
CA LEU A 40 22.53 11.34 6.72
C LEU A 40 23.95 10.77 6.59
N ASN A 41 24.09 9.47 6.83
CA ASN A 41 25.34 8.74 6.74
C ASN A 41 25.08 7.29 6.32
N CYS A 42 26.13 6.64 5.83
CA CYS A 42 26.13 5.21 5.56
C CYS A 42 26.42 4.46 6.87
N PRO A 43 25.47 3.69 7.44
CA PRO A 43 25.63 3.09 8.76
C PRO A 43 26.71 2.00 8.76
N GLN A 44 27.82 2.24 9.48
CA GLN A 44 28.90 1.26 9.61
C GLN A 44 28.46 -0.02 10.34
N ALA A 45 27.46 0.10 11.23
CA ALA A 45 26.92 -1.03 11.98
C ALA A 45 26.28 -2.11 11.09
N LEU A 46 25.81 -1.73 9.89
CA LEU A 46 25.19 -2.66 8.93
C LEU A 46 26.16 -3.12 7.84
N GLY A 47 27.45 -2.77 7.95
CA GLY A 47 28.47 -3.08 6.95
C GLY A 47 28.71 -1.94 5.94
N GLY A 48 28.20 -0.74 6.21
CA GLY A 48 28.46 0.47 5.42
C GLY A 48 29.84 1.08 5.67
N CYS A 49 30.23 2.06 4.85
CA CYS A 49 31.54 2.71 4.93
C CYS A 49 31.63 3.87 5.93
N GLY A 50 30.52 4.36 6.49
CA GLY A 50 30.53 5.52 7.40
C GLY A 50 30.52 6.89 6.72
N SER A 51 30.56 6.92 5.39
CA SER A 51 30.54 8.17 4.63
C SER A 51 29.28 8.97 4.91
N THR A 52 29.46 10.26 5.15
CA THR A 52 28.38 11.21 5.37
C THR A 52 27.80 11.71 4.05
N LYS A 53 26.62 12.34 4.08
CA LYS A 53 25.99 12.97 2.90
C LYS A 53 26.89 14.03 2.21
N ALA A 54 27.87 14.58 2.91
CA ALA A 54 28.85 15.51 2.34
C ALA A 54 29.92 14.79 1.50
N GLU A 55 30.19 13.51 1.79
CA GLU A 55 31.29 12.73 1.22
C GLU A 55 30.83 11.76 0.13
N THR A 56 29.57 11.32 0.18
CA THR A 56 29.00 10.35 -0.77
C THR A 56 27.57 10.73 -1.14
N ARG A 57 27.13 10.26 -2.31
CA ARG A 57 25.73 10.37 -2.74
C ARG A 57 24.98 9.08 -2.41
N PHE A 58 23.68 9.22 -2.17
CA PHE A 58 22.77 8.12 -1.91
C PHE A 58 21.75 8.06 -3.05
N ASP A 59 21.82 7.00 -3.85
CA ASP A 59 20.89 6.81 -4.97
C ASP A 59 19.66 6.02 -4.50
N LEU A 60 18.46 6.52 -4.81
CA LEU A 60 17.23 5.82 -4.49
C LEU A 60 17.01 4.65 -5.46
N VAL A 61 16.97 3.43 -4.93
CA VAL A 61 16.70 2.21 -5.70
C VAL A 61 15.21 1.91 -5.65
N LEU A 62 14.48 2.41 -6.66
CA LEU A 62 13.03 2.23 -6.75
C LEU A 62 12.61 0.76 -6.83
N LEU A 63 13.39 -0.09 -7.50
CA LEU A 63 13.09 -1.52 -7.65
C LEU A 63 13.14 -2.31 -6.34
N SER A 64 13.96 -1.86 -5.39
CA SER A 64 14.09 -2.48 -4.06
C SER A 64 13.23 -1.79 -3.01
N SER A 65 12.65 -0.63 -3.34
CA SER A 65 11.76 0.11 -2.44
C SER A 65 10.39 -0.58 -2.40
N ARG A 66 9.81 -0.70 -1.21
CA ARG A 66 8.48 -1.27 -1.00
C ARG A 66 7.44 -0.18 -0.78
N MET A 67 6.30 -0.32 -1.44
CA MET A 67 5.13 0.54 -1.25
C MET A 67 3.96 -0.36 -0.89
N VAL A 68 3.36 -0.13 0.28
CA VAL A 68 2.11 -0.79 0.65
C VAL A 68 0.96 0.17 0.37
N ASN A 69 0.16 -0.17 -0.64
CA ASN A 69 -1.05 0.55 -0.96
C ASN A 69 -2.15 0.14 0.02
N ASN A 70 -2.67 1.08 0.80
CA ASN A 70 -3.88 0.90 1.59
C ASN A 70 -5.03 1.65 0.90
N GLN A 71 -6.14 0.95 0.70
CA GLN A 71 -7.33 1.55 0.10
C GLN A 71 -8.57 1.10 0.88
N TRP A 72 -9.42 2.07 1.24
CA TRP A 72 -10.77 1.78 1.69
C TRP A 72 -11.64 1.46 0.48
N ILE A 73 -12.56 0.51 0.50
CA ILE A 73 -13.55 0.37 -0.58
C ILE A 73 -14.94 0.45 0.04
N GLU A 74 -15.79 1.30 -0.54
CA GLU A 74 -17.20 1.33 -0.21
C GLU A 74 -17.91 0.25 -1.06
N ILE A 75 -18.44 -0.76 -0.40
CA ILE A 75 -19.25 -1.80 -1.03
C ILE A 75 -20.72 -1.49 -0.73
N GLN A 76 -21.53 -1.47 -1.79
CA GLN A 76 -22.97 -1.29 -1.68
C GLN A 76 -23.69 -2.61 -1.97
N GLU A 77 -24.78 -2.82 -1.27
CA GLU A 77 -25.67 -3.96 -1.50
C GLU A 77 -26.20 -3.96 -2.93
N GLN A 78 -26.31 -5.14 -3.53
CA GLN A 78 -26.83 -5.26 -4.88
C GLN A 78 -28.32 -4.92 -4.89
N PRO A 79 -28.78 -4.06 -5.83
CA PRO A 79 -30.15 -3.52 -5.81
C PRO A 79 -31.23 -4.60 -5.87
N GLU A 80 -30.90 -5.78 -6.39
CA GLU A 80 -31.80 -6.95 -6.47
C GLU A 80 -32.16 -7.52 -5.09
N TYR A 81 -31.28 -7.38 -4.09
CA TYR A 81 -31.54 -7.85 -2.72
C TYR A 81 -32.13 -6.76 -1.80
N VAL A 82 -32.34 -5.55 -2.33
CA VAL A 82 -32.91 -4.43 -1.57
C VAL A 82 -34.44 -4.51 -1.64
N PRO A 83 -35.14 -4.66 -0.50
CA PRO A 83 -36.60 -4.67 -0.49
C PRO A 83 -37.18 -3.40 -1.11
N SER A 84 -38.29 -3.53 -1.84
CA SER A 84 -38.93 -2.40 -2.52
C SER A 84 -39.30 -1.30 -1.52
N GLY A 85 -38.70 -0.12 -1.66
CA GLY A 85 -38.86 1.03 -0.75
C GLY A 85 -37.80 1.15 0.36
N ALA A 86 -36.89 0.19 0.50
CA ALA A 86 -35.76 0.26 1.44
C ALA A 86 -34.53 0.92 0.82
N GLN A 87 -33.67 1.51 1.66
CA GLN A 87 -32.39 2.08 1.23
C GLN A 87 -31.29 1.00 1.21
N PRO A 88 -30.44 0.93 0.17
CA PRO A 88 -29.33 -0.01 0.09
C PRO A 88 -28.33 0.22 1.22
N ARG A 89 -27.86 -0.86 1.84
CA ARG A 89 -26.82 -0.78 2.88
C ARG A 89 -25.45 -0.58 2.27
N ARG A 90 -24.56 0.05 3.03
CA ARG A 90 -23.16 0.31 2.65
C ARG A 90 -22.23 -0.20 3.72
N GLY A 91 -21.13 -0.82 3.31
CA GLY A 91 -20.04 -1.25 4.17
C GLY A 91 -18.72 -0.65 3.69
N MET A 92 -17.79 -0.41 4.63
CA MET A 92 -16.42 -0.02 4.33
C MET A 92 -15.50 -1.21 4.61
N VAL A 93 -14.61 -1.52 3.67
CA VAL A 93 -13.60 -2.57 3.81
C VAL A 93 -12.22 -1.95 3.60
N LEU A 94 -11.28 -2.21 4.49
CA LEU A 94 -9.86 -1.91 4.27
C LEU A 94 -9.26 -3.04 3.45
N ILE A 95 -8.63 -2.70 2.33
CA ILE A 95 -7.87 -3.62 1.50
C ILE A 95 -6.41 -3.20 1.54
N GLU A 96 -5.55 -4.14 1.96
CA GLU A 96 -4.10 -4.00 1.96
C GLU A 96 -3.55 -4.65 0.67
N GLY A 97 -2.63 -3.96 -0.02
CA GLY A 97 -2.01 -4.44 -1.26
C GLY A 97 -2.65 -3.87 -2.54
N ASP A 98 -2.33 -4.45 -3.70
CA ASP A 98 -2.78 -3.90 -4.99
C ASP A 98 -4.30 -4.15 -5.23
N PRO A 99 -5.14 -3.10 -5.28
CA PRO A 99 -6.59 -3.27 -5.41
C PRO A 99 -7.02 -3.68 -6.82
N ASN A 100 -6.19 -3.38 -7.82
CA ASN A 100 -6.47 -3.71 -9.22
C ASN A 100 -6.54 -5.23 -9.47
N GLN A 101 -5.87 -6.03 -8.64
CA GLN A 101 -5.86 -7.49 -8.78
C GLN A 101 -6.94 -8.17 -7.92
N GLN A 102 -7.40 -7.52 -6.84
CA GLN A 102 -8.39 -8.08 -5.93
C GLN A 102 -9.83 -7.84 -6.40
N ALA A 103 -10.10 -6.69 -7.06
CA ALA A 103 -11.43 -6.33 -7.55
C ALA A 103 -12.00 -7.30 -8.61
N SER A 104 -11.13 -8.02 -9.33
CA SER A 104 -11.56 -9.07 -10.27
C SER A 104 -11.93 -10.39 -9.58
N SER A 105 -11.46 -10.64 -8.35
CA SER A 105 -11.71 -11.88 -7.58
C SER A 105 -12.81 -11.74 -6.51
N GLY A 106 -13.06 -10.53 -6.00
CA GLY A 106 -14.05 -10.28 -4.94
C GLY A 106 -15.51 -10.49 -5.32
N ARG A 107 -15.79 -10.96 -6.53
CA ARG A 107 -17.14 -11.26 -7.03
C ARG A 107 -17.70 -12.58 -6.49
N GLU A 108 -16.86 -13.46 -5.93
CA GLU A 108 -17.27 -14.82 -5.47
C GLU A 108 -17.08 -15.08 -3.97
N ASP A 109 -16.26 -14.29 -3.25
CA ASP A 109 -15.81 -14.65 -1.90
C ASP A 109 -16.69 -14.14 -0.74
N TYR A 110 -17.64 -13.23 -1.00
CA TYR A 110 -18.55 -12.73 0.05
C TYR A 110 -19.65 -13.77 0.40
N CYS A 111 -20.15 -14.53 -0.59
CA CYS A 111 -21.16 -15.57 -0.35
C CYS A 111 -20.63 -16.81 0.38
N LYS A 112 -19.32 -17.09 0.34
CA LYS A 112 -18.76 -18.31 0.95
C LYS A 112 -18.56 -18.21 2.47
N ARG A 113 -18.55 -17.00 3.04
CA ARG A 113 -18.26 -16.77 4.47
C ARG A 113 -19.48 -16.51 5.35
N ASN A 114 -20.67 -16.38 4.78
CA ASN A 114 -21.91 -16.23 5.53
C ASN A 114 -22.91 -17.34 5.16
N PRO A 115 -23.13 -18.36 6.01
CA PRO A 115 -24.07 -19.45 5.74
C PRO A 115 -25.55 -19.04 5.74
N GLY A 116 -25.85 -17.73 5.83
CA GLY A 116 -27.20 -17.18 5.67
C GLY A 116 -27.52 -16.66 4.26
N CYS A 117 -26.60 -16.80 3.31
CA CYS A 117 -26.84 -16.48 1.90
C CYS A 117 -27.20 -17.77 1.14
N GLU A 118 -28.39 -18.31 1.40
CA GLU A 118 -28.96 -19.37 0.58
C GLU A 118 -29.63 -18.78 -0.67
N LYS A 119 -29.07 -19.17 -1.82
CA LYS A 119 -29.59 -19.25 -3.20
C LYS A 119 -30.50 -18.14 -3.73
#